data_AF-A0AA38S0G8-F1
#
_entry.id   AF-A0AA38S0G8-F1
#
_cell.length_a   1.000
_cell.length_b   1.000
_cell.length_c   1.000
_cell.angle_alpha   90.00
_cell.angle_beta   90.00
_cell.angle_gamma   90.00
#
_symmetry.space_group_name_H-M   'P 1'
#
loop_
_entity.id
_entity.type
_entity.pdbx_description
1 polymer ?
#
loop_
_entity_poly.entity_id
_entity_poly.type
_entity_poly.pdbx_seq_one_letter_code
_entity_poly.pdbx_strand_id
1 'polypeptide(L)'
;MNGAGALAAFDDRTVNATGPGQLGGILQATTYLSALSGGSWLAGSLYLQNFTTVESIIDATEGFLSQLWMFNQTILQGPESNDQYYRQLYDAVNVKADAGYNTTITDFWGRALSYQLFDATDGDPGSTFSSIASGVEFARGLAPMPIVVAIERTPEQLLIADNSTIFEFTPWEMGSYDVGNPAFAPLRYVGSDFRNGSVSKEGKCVQGVDNVGFVVGTSSSLFNQAFLQIGKAQNVPDFLLRSINATLARIGQENGDVASWPNPFYQYNPKDNVNAQSTVLALVDGGENLQNIPLHPLTLSQRNVDVILAIDSSADTLTSWPNGTALVATQQRSATGLSTNNTVFPPVPDQSTFVNMGLNRRPTFFGCETTNLSNPGPLVVYLPNTPYSFYSNVSTFDLEYTTEERDKIIQNGYNISDAD
;
A
#
# COMPACT_ATOMS: atom_id res chain seq x y z
N MET A 1 -2.51 4.19 10.54
CA MET A 1 -3.23 4.92 11.61
C MET A 1 -3.37 6.41 11.31
N ASN A 2 -2.29 7.19 11.14
CA ASN A 2 -2.39 8.63 10.81
C ASN A 2 -3.29 8.91 9.60
N GLY A 3 -3.11 8.18 8.48
CA GLY A 3 -3.98 8.28 7.32
C GLY A 3 -5.46 7.90 7.59
N ALA A 4 -5.74 7.04 8.57
CA ALA A 4 -7.13 6.71 8.94
C ALA A 4 -7.80 7.91 9.60
N GLY A 5 -7.06 8.65 10.44
CA GLY A 5 -7.54 9.92 11.00
C GLY A 5 -7.88 10.93 9.92
N ALA A 6 -6.99 11.11 8.94
CA ALA A 6 -7.24 12.01 7.81
C ALA A 6 -8.46 11.59 6.99
N LEU A 7 -8.63 10.29 6.70
CA LEU A 7 -9.83 9.81 6.00
C LEU A 7 -11.10 10.05 6.82
N ALA A 8 -11.07 9.85 8.14
CA ALA A 8 -12.21 10.13 9.01
C ALA A 8 -12.60 11.61 9.01
N ALA A 9 -11.63 12.53 9.02
CA ALA A 9 -11.89 13.97 8.91
C ALA A 9 -12.57 14.35 7.58
N PHE A 10 -12.21 13.66 6.50
CA PHE A 10 -12.76 13.92 5.16
C PHE A 10 -14.07 13.19 4.87
N ASP A 11 -14.50 12.28 5.73
CA ASP A 11 -15.67 11.44 5.51
C ASP A 11 -16.94 12.09 6.10
N ASP A 12 -17.92 12.42 5.25
CA ASP A 12 -19.19 12.97 5.72
C ASP A 12 -20.03 12.00 6.58
N ARG A 13 -19.65 10.72 6.58
CA ARG A 13 -20.26 9.68 7.41
C ARG A 13 -19.73 9.69 8.83
N THR A 14 -18.63 10.38 9.10
CA THR A 14 -18.08 10.53 10.45
C THR A 14 -18.89 11.53 11.27
N VAL A 15 -19.20 11.17 12.51
CA VAL A 15 -20.06 11.99 13.37
C VAL A 15 -19.44 13.38 13.58
N ASN A 16 -20.24 14.42 13.32
CA ASN A 16 -19.88 15.85 13.38
C ASN A 16 -18.86 16.36 12.34
N ALA A 17 -18.45 15.54 11.37
CA ALA A 17 -17.45 15.92 10.35
C ALA A 17 -17.94 16.96 9.32
N THR A 18 -19.21 17.37 9.32
CA THR A 18 -19.77 18.32 8.32
C THR A 18 -20.19 19.66 8.94
N GLY A 19 -19.78 19.93 10.18
CA GLY A 19 -20.05 21.22 10.84
C GLY A 19 -19.27 22.39 10.22
N PRO A 20 -19.57 23.65 10.61
CA PRO A 20 -18.75 24.79 10.21
C PRO A 20 -17.28 24.59 10.60
N GLY A 21 -16.36 24.82 9.66
CA GLY A 21 -14.92 24.61 9.85
C GLY A 21 -14.44 23.19 9.57
N GLN A 22 -15.36 22.23 9.44
CA GLN A 22 -15.01 20.82 9.21
C GLN A 22 -14.87 20.49 7.72
N LEU A 23 -14.11 19.44 7.41
CA LEU A 23 -13.77 19.04 6.03
C LEU A 23 -14.44 17.74 5.55
N GLY A 24 -15.46 17.24 6.25
CA GLY A 24 -16.27 16.10 5.82
C GLY A 24 -16.94 16.33 4.47
N GLY A 25 -16.91 15.30 3.62
CA GLY A 25 -17.38 15.35 2.23
C GLY A 25 -16.25 15.39 1.21
N ILE A 26 -15.01 15.71 1.61
CA ILE A 26 -13.86 15.62 0.71
C ILE A 26 -13.67 14.18 0.21
N LEU A 27 -13.87 13.16 1.07
CA LEU A 27 -13.75 11.76 0.68
C LEU A 27 -14.82 11.39 -0.35
N GLN A 28 -16.05 11.86 -0.17
CA GLN A 28 -17.15 11.66 -1.13
C GLN A 28 -16.90 12.39 -2.46
N ALA A 29 -16.14 13.48 -2.46
CA ALA A 29 -15.72 14.20 -3.67
C ALA A 29 -14.45 13.61 -4.33
N THR A 30 -13.80 12.63 -3.69
CA THR A 30 -12.54 12.06 -4.17
C THR A 30 -12.76 11.05 -5.29
N THR A 31 -11.97 11.14 -6.36
CA THR A 31 -12.01 10.17 -7.48
C THR A 31 -11.03 9.00 -7.29
N TYR A 32 -9.85 9.26 -6.73
CA TYR A 32 -8.77 8.29 -6.58
C TYR A 32 -8.23 8.27 -5.14
N LEU A 33 -8.04 7.07 -4.58
CA LEU A 33 -7.36 6.86 -3.30
C LEU A 33 -6.09 6.05 -3.57
N SER A 34 -4.95 6.73 -3.63
CA SER A 34 -3.64 6.10 -3.85
C SER A 34 -2.99 5.75 -2.52
N ALA A 35 -2.46 4.53 -2.39
CA ALA A 35 -1.94 3.98 -1.15
C ALA A 35 -0.70 3.11 -1.40
N LEU A 36 0.26 3.14 -0.48
CA LEU A 36 1.41 2.21 -0.44
C LEU A 36 1.69 1.78 0.99
N SER A 37 2.44 0.70 1.18
CA SER A 37 2.88 0.20 2.49
C SER A 37 1.75 0.16 3.52
N GLY A 38 1.92 0.71 4.72
CA GLY A 38 0.86 0.81 5.73
C GLY A 38 -0.42 1.54 5.29
N GLY A 39 -0.33 2.42 4.29
CA GLY A 39 -1.51 3.02 3.65
C GLY A 39 -2.34 2.00 2.86
N SER A 40 -1.70 1.00 2.26
CA SER A 40 -2.39 -0.08 1.54
C SER A 40 -3.19 -0.97 2.49
N TRP A 41 -2.75 -1.12 3.75
CA TRP A 41 -3.49 -1.82 4.80
C TRP A 41 -4.79 -1.11 5.14
N LEU A 42 -4.72 0.22 5.29
CA LEU A 42 -5.88 1.07 5.49
C LEU A 42 -6.85 0.94 4.31
N ALA A 43 -6.38 1.15 3.07
CA ALA A 43 -7.23 1.02 1.89
C ALA A 43 -7.87 -0.38 1.81
N GLY A 44 -7.08 -1.45 1.94
CA GLY A 44 -7.60 -2.82 1.90
C GLY A 44 -8.70 -3.07 2.94
N SER A 45 -8.48 -2.64 4.19
CA SER A 45 -9.40 -2.89 5.33
C SER A 45 -10.64 -2.00 5.34
N LEU A 46 -10.70 -0.95 4.53
CA LEU A 46 -11.94 -0.22 4.31
C LEU A 46 -12.72 -0.86 3.15
N TYR A 47 -12.07 -1.09 2.01
CA TYR A 47 -12.75 -1.52 0.78
C TYR A 47 -13.32 -2.94 0.86
N LEU A 48 -12.61 -3.87 1.50
CA LEU A 48 -13.09 -5.26 1.62
C LEU A 48 -14.32 -5.38 2.54
N GLN A 49 -14.48 -4.42 3.44
CA GLN A 49 -15.62 -4.30 4.34
C GLN A 49 -16.69 -3.38 3.73
N ASN A 50 -16.84 -3.44 2.40
CA ASN A 50 -17.77 -2.62 1.61
C ASN A 50 -17.61 -1.12 1.86
N PHE A 51 -16.36 -0.65 1.84
CA PHE A 51 -15.98 0.74 2.11
C PHE A 51 -16.52 1.27 3.44
N THR A 52 -16.34 0.48 4.52
CA THR A 52 -16.70 0.87 5.88
C THR A 52 -15.98 2.17 6.29
N THR A 53 -16.51 2.85 7.31
CA THR A 53 -15.86 4.04 7.87
C THR A 53 -14.79 3.66 8.89
N VAL A 54 -13.84 4.57 9.11
CA VAL A 54 -12.84 4.47 10.17
C VAL A 54 -13.51 4.42 11.55
N GLU A 55 -14.49 5.29 11.78
CA GLU A 55 -15.27 5.39 13.02
C GLU A 55 -15.99 4.05 13.32
N SER A 56 -16.62 3.43 12.32
CA SER A 56 -17.29 2.13 12.48
C SER A 56 -16.35 1.00 12.90
N ILE A 57 -15.06 1.06 12.57
CA ILE A 57 -14.09 0.05 13.03
C ILE A 57 -13.66 0.34 14.48
N ILE A 58 -13.29 1.59 14.78
CA ILE A 58 -12.73 1.92 16.09
C ILE A 58 -13.77 1.90 17.22
N ASP A 59 -15.03 2.22 16.92
CA ASP A 59 -16.14 2.23 17.88
C ASP A 59 -16.85 0.88 18.01
N ALA A 60 -16.51 -0.11 17.16
CA ALA A 60 -17.13 -1.42 17.21
C ALA A 60 -16.76 -2.13 18.53
N THR A 61 -17.79 -2.51 19.29
CA THR A 61 -17.63 -3.26 20.56
C THR A 61 -18.01 -4.74 20.42
N GLU A 62 -18.67 -5.12 19.33
CA GLU A 62 -19.07 -6.48 19.03
C GLU A 62 -19.04 -6.77 17.52
N GLY A 63 -19.14 -8.06 17.19
CA GLY A 63 -19.17 -8.53 15.81
C GLY A 63 -17.80 -8.54 15.15
N PHE A 64 -17.82 -8.60 13.82
CA PHE A 64 -16.60 -8.77 13.03
C PHE A 64 -15.70 -7.51 13.05
N LEU A 65 -16.29 -6.31 12.96
CA LEU A 65 -15.53 -5.06 12.93
C LEU A 65 -14.74 -4.83 14.23
N SER A 66 -15.24 -5.30 15.38
CA SER A 66 -14.53 -5.18 16.66
C SER A 66 -13.29 -6.08 16.77
N GLN A 67 -13.00 -6.89 15.76
CA GLN A 67 -11.79 -7.70 15.66
C GLN A 67 -10.73 -7.06 14.76
N LEU A 68 -11.12 -6.04 13.97
CA LEU A 68 -10.20 -5.34 13.09
C LEU A 68 -9.36 -4.32 13.85
N TRP A 69 -8.14 -4.11 13.37
CA TRP A 69 -7.19 -3.12 13.91
C TRP A 69 -6.92 -3.31 15.41
N MET A 70 -6.96 -4.57 15.87
CA MET A 70 -6.56 -4.96 17.22
C MET A 70 -5.05 -5.19 17.26
N PHE A 71 -4.30 -4.07 17.30
CA PHE A 71 -2.84 -4.07 17.25
C PHE A 71 -2.18 -4.36 18.62
N ASN A 72 -2.95 -4.62 19.66
CA ASN A 72 -2.44 -5.02 20.97
C ASN A 72 -1.91 -6.46 20.98
N GLN A 73 -2.23 -7.25 19.95
CA GLN A 73 -1.65 -8.55 19.69
C GLN A 73 -0.75 -8.44 18.47
N THR A 74 0.55 -8.69 18.66
CA THR A 74 1.52 -8.57 17.57
C THR A 74 1.13 -9.47 16.40
N ILE A 75 1.33 -8.97 15.18
CA ILE A 75 1.15 -9.76 13.95
C ILE A 75 2.02 -11.02 13.91
N LEU A 76 3.11 -11.05 14.69
CA LEU A 76 3.98 -12.23 14.84
C LEU A 76 3.31 -13.35 15.64
N GLN A 77 2.41 -13.01 16.56
CA GLN A 77 1.69 -13.96 17.43
C GLN A 77 0.30 -14.31 16.89
N GLY A 78 -0.35 -13.37 16.18
CA GLY A 78 -1.70 -13.53 15.66
C GLY A 78 -2.79 -13.41 16.74
N PRO A 79 -4.07 -13.65 16.38
CA PRO A 79 -5.21 -13.61 17.30
C PRO A 79 -5.21 -14.77 18.33
N GLU A 80 -6.05 -14.68 19.38
CA GLU A 80 -6.15 -15.69 20.46
C GLU A 80 -6.56 -17.09 19.97
N SER A 81 -5.59 -17.89 19.51
CA SER A 81 -5.59 -19.35 19.29
C SER A 81 -4.38 -19.75 18.42
N ASN A 82 -3.17 -19.42 18.92
CA ASN A 82 -1.92 -19.36 18.15
C ASN A 82 -1.62 -20.58 17.27
N ASP A 83 -1.95 -21.80 17.71
CA ASP A 83 -1.69 -23.02 16.95
C ASP A 83 -2.48 -23.09 15.63
N GLN A 84 -3.72 -22.60 15.61
CA GLN A 84 -4.53 -22.59 14.39
C GLN A 84 -4.02 -21.52 13.42
N TYR A 85 -3.69 -20.33 13.94
CA TYR A 85 -3.11 -19.24 13.17
C TYR A 85 -1.85 -19.68 12.40
N TYR A 86 -0.85 -20.24 13.10
CA TYR A 86 0.40 -20.66 12.46
C TYR A 86 0.21 -21.79 11.44
N ARG A 87 -0.74 -22.70 11.69
CA ARG A 87 -1.11 -23.75 10.72
C ARG A 87 -1.76 -23.16 9.49
N GLN A 88 -2.72 -22.24 9.65
CA GLN A 88 -3.38 -21.57 8.54
C GLN A 88 -2.40 -20.75 7.68
N LEU A 89 -1.42 -20.06 8.29
CA LEU A 89 -0.34 -19.41 7.53
C LEU A 89 0.44 -20.43 6.69
N TYR A 90 0.91 -21.51 7.33
CA TYR A 90 1.68 -22.57 6.67
C TYR A 90 0.89 -23.23 5.53
N ASP A 91 -0.35 -23.63 5.79
CA ASP A 91 -1.21 -24.31 4.82
C ASP A 91 -1.54 -23.40 3.64
N ALA A 92 -1.85 -22.12 3.86
CA ALA A 92 -2.12 -21.17 2.80
C ALA A 92 -0.91 -20.98 1.85
N VAL A 93 0.30 -20.86 2.41
CA VAL A 93 1.52 -20.74 1.59
C VAL A 93 1.80 -22.05 0.83
N ASN A 94 1.60 -23.21 1.46
CA ASN A 94 1.80 -24.50 0.78
C ASN A 94 0.78 -24.74 -0.33
N VAL A 95 -0.48 -24.35 -0.16
CA VAL A 95 -1.48 -24.45 -1.24
C VAL A 95 -1.03 -23.67 -2.48
N LYS A 96 -0.44 -22.48 -2.30
CA LYS A 96 0.14 -21.71 -3.41
C LYS A 96 1.34 -22.43 -4.04
N ALA A 97 2.23 -22.99 -3.22
CA ALA A 97 3.39 -23.75 -3.70
C ALA A 97 2.99 -25.02 -4.46
N ASP A 98 2.01 -25.79 -3.95
CA ASP A 98 1.47 -26.99 -4.57
C ASP A 98 0.73 -26.70 -5.87
N ALA A 99 0.16 -25.49 -6.00
CA ALA A 99 -0.38 -24.99 -7.26
C ALA A 99 0.70 -24.60 -8.30
N GLY A 100 1.99 -24.68 -7.94
CA GLY A 100 3.12 -24.45 -8.82
C GLY A 100 3.63 -23.00 -8.84
N TYR A 101 3.17 -22.15 -7.93
CA TYR A 101 3.61 -20.76 -7.84
C TYR A 101 4.79 -20.60 -6.89
N ASN A 102 5.63 -19.59 -7.18
CA ASN A 102 6.69 -19.19 -6.26
C ASN A 102 6.09 -18.65 -4.96
N THR A 103 6.78 -18.92 -3.86
CA THR A 103 6.44 -18.38 -2.54
C THR A 103 7.63 -17.65 -1.95
N THR A 104 7.37 -16.56 -1.23
CA THR A 104 8.38 -15.73 -0.57
C THR A 104 7.94 -15.43 0.87
N ILE A 105 8.73 -14.65 1.60
CA ILE A 105 8.33 -14.20 2.94
C ILE A 105 7.07 -13.33 2.87
N THR A 106 6.87 -12.61 1.76
CA THR A 106 5.67 -11.80 1.52
C THR A 106 4.39 -12.63 1.56
N ASP A 107 4.43 -13.91 1.20
CA ASP A 107 3.25 -14.77 1.30
C ASP A 107 2.85 -14.99 2.76
N PHE A 108 3.80 -15.27 3.65
CA PHE A 108 3.52 -15.38 5.09
C PHE A 108 3.09 -14.04 5.68
N TRP A 109 3.77 -12.96 5.30
CA TRP A 109 3.45 -11.60 5.75
C TRP A 109 2.04 -11.16 5.36
N GLY A 110 1.66 -11.32 4.09
CA GLY A 110 0.33 -10.97 3.59
C GLY A 110 -0.79 -11.78 4.25
N ARG A 111 -0.53 -13.07 4.53
CA ARG A 111 -1.48 -13.91 5.29
C ARG A 111 -1.57 -13.45 6.75
N ALA A 112 -0.45 -13.13 7.39
CA ALA A 112 -0.43 -12.60 8.76
C ALA A 112 -1.21 -11.27 8.88
N LEU A 113 -1.03 -10.35 7.92
CA LEU A 113 -1.77 -9.10 7.84
C LEU A 113 -3.28 -9.32 7.76
N SER A 114 -3.72 -10.35 7.05
CA SER A 114 -5.15 -10.59 6.81
C SER A 114 -5.95 -10.84 8.10
N TYR A 115 -5.32 -11.42 9.13
CA TYR A 115 -5.96 -11.66 10.43
C TYR A 115 -6.22 -10.38 11.23
N GLN A 116 -5.44 -9.32 11.00
CA GLN A 116 -5.63 -8.03 11.66
C GLN A 116 -6.51 -7.06 10.87
N LEU A 117 -6.62 -7.27 9.55
CA LEU A 117 -7.16 -6.28 8.62
C LEU A 117 -8.45 -6.68 7.91
N PHE A 118 -8.73 -7.98 7.70
CA PHE A 118 -9.84 -8.40 6.83
C PHE A 118 -10.79 -9.44 7.43
N ASP A 119 -10.26 -10.48 8.09
CA ASP A 119 -11.05 -11.47 8.85
C ASP A 119 -10.17 -12.21 9.87
N ALA A 120 -10.54 -12.20 11.16
CA ALA A 120 -9.78 -12.91 12.20
C ALA A 120 -10.05 -14.43 12.22
N THR A 121 -11.12 -14.92 11.58
CA THR A 121 -11.52 -16.35 11.63
C THR A 121 -10.60 -17.24 10.77
N ASP A 122 -10.15 -16.73 9.61
CA ASP A 122 -9.23 -17.45 8.71
C ASP A 122 -8.34 -16.51 7.86
N GLY A 123 -8.35 -15.20 8.11
CA GLY A 123 -7.64 -14.22 7.27
C GLY A 123 -8.22 -14.13 5.86
N ASP A 124 -9.51 -14.40 5.69
CA ASP A 124 -10.29 -14.39 4.44
C ASP A 124 -9.46 -14.76 3.18
N PRO A 125 -9.05 -16.04 3.04
CA PRO A 125 -8.21 -16.46 1.92
C PRO A 125 -8.89 -16.32 0.55
N GLY A 126 -10.22 -16.25 0.52
CA GLY A 126 -11.00 -16.09 -0.71
C GLY A 126 -11.11 -14.66 -1.20
N SER A 127 -10.83 -13.67 -0.35
CA SER A 127 -10.91 -12.27 -0.71
C SER A 127 -9.76 -11.80 -1.59
N THR A 128 -10.11 -11.24 -2.74
CA THR A 128 -9.18 -10.77 -3.77
C THR A 128 -9.29 -9.26 -3.94
N PHE A 129 -8.21 -8.56 -4.25
CA PHE A 129 -8.29 -7.12 -4.54
C PHE A 129 -9.20 -6.83 -5.75
N SER A 130 -9.28 -7.74 -6.73
CA SER A 130 -10.22 -7.60 -7.83
C SER A 130 -11.70 -7.78 -7.47
N SER A 131 -12.03 -8.32 -6.29
CA SER A 131 -13.44 -8.43 -5.85
C SER A 131 -14.03 -7.08 -5.47
N ILE A 132 -13.18 -6.08 -5.16
CA ILE A 132 -13.58 -4.69 -4.89
C ILE A 132 -14.42 -4.15 -6.06
N ALA A 133 -14.10 -4.51 -7.31
CA ALA A 133 -14.85 -4.11 -8.50
C ALA A 133 -16.34 -4.50 -8.45
N SER A 134 -16.68 -5.53 -7.66
CA SER A 134 -18.05 -6.01 -7.43
C SER A 134 -18.65 -5.60 -6.08
N GLY A 135 -17.91 -4.87 -5.24
CA GLY A 135 -18.40 -4.34 -3.97
C GLY A 135 -19.50 -3.29 -4.18
N VAL A 136 -20.48 -3.24 -3.27
CA VAL A 136 -21.71 -2.45 -3.47
C VAL A 136 -21.42 -0.96 -3.55
N GLU A 137 -20.63 -0.42 -2.62
CA GLU A 137 -20.31 1.02 -2.62
C GLU A 137 -19.47 1.41 -3.84
N PHE A 138 -18.47 0.59 -4.18
CA PHE A 138 -17.57 0.88 -5.30
C PHE A 138 -18.28 0.76 -6.65
N ALA A 139 -19.08 -0.29 -6.87
CA ALA A 139 -19.86 -0.47 -8.11
C ALA A 139 -20.90 0.64 -8.33
N ARG A 140 -21.32 1.33 -7.26
CA ARG A 140 -22.22 2.50 -7.32
C ARG A 140 -21.50 3.84 -7.47
N GLY A 141 -20.16 3.84 -7.48
CA GLY A 141 -19.36 5.07 -7.53
C GLY A 141 -19.41 5.89 -6.23
N LEU A 142 -19.66 5.25 -5.09
CA LEU A 142 -19.71 5.90 -3.77
C LEU A 142 -18.38 5.82 -3.01
N ALA A 143 -17.44 5.02 -3.51
CA ALA A 143 -16.07 4.94 -3.01
C ALA A 143 -15.10 5.40 -4.12
N PRO A 144 -14.02 6.13 -3.79
CA PRO A 144 -12.98 6.46 -4.78
C PRO A 144 -12.36 5.20 -5.37
N MET A 145 -11.70 5.29 -6.52
CA MET A 145 -10.94 4.17 -7.08
C MET A 145 -9.66 3.93 -6.26
N PRO A 146 -9.50 2.76 -5.62
CA PRO A 146 -8.29 2.46 -4.88
C PRO A 146 -7.15 2.12 -5.85
N ILE A 147 -5.98 2.67 -5.59
CA ILE A 147 -4.73 2.35 -6.29
C ILE A 147 -3.72 1.95 -5.22
N VAL A 148 -3.25 0.70 -5.27
CA VAL A 148 -2.15 0.24 -4.43
C VAL A 148 -0.86 0.26 -5.24
N VAL A 149 0.20 0.83 -4.68
CA VAL A 149 1.49 0.97 -5.36
C VAL A 149 2.50 -0.03 -4.82
N ALA A 150 3.22 -0.68 -5.73
CA ALA A 150 4.46 -1.39 -5.46
C ALA A 150 5.53 -0.93 -6.45
N ILE A 151 6.79 -1.29 -6.22
CA ILE A 151 7.85 -0.98 -7.16
C ILE A 151 8.55 -2.26 -7.60
N GLU A 152 9.06 -2.22 -8.83
CA GLU A 152 9.86 -3.30 -9.37
C GLU A 152 11.25 -3.33 -8.74
N ARG A 153 11.64 -4.52 -8.28
CA ARG A 153 13.06 -4.86 -8.12
C ARG A 153 13.48 -5.67 -9.33
N THR A 154 14.27 -5.05 -10.21
CA THR A 154 14.79 -5.71 -11.41
C THR A 154 15.48 -7.02 -11.03
N PRO A 155 15.31 -8.11 -11.81
CA PRO A 155 16.06 -9.35 -11.59
C PRO A 155 17.56 -9.07 -11.42
N GLU A 156 18.19 -9.78 -10.47
CA GLU A 156 19.63 -9.69 -10.16
C GLU A 156 20.09 -8.38 -9.48
N GLN A 157 19.19 -7.44 -9.18
CA GLN A 157 19.51 -6.22 -8.45
C GLN A 157 19.05 -6.30 -6.99
N LEU A 158 19.93 -5.92 -6.07
CA LEU A 158 19.63 -5.81 -4.64
C LEU A 158 19.18 -4.41 -4.23
N LEU A 159 19.59 -3.39 -4.98
CA LEU A 159 19.22 -2.02 -4.71
C LEU A 159 17.98 -1.65 -5.52
N ILE A 160 17.07 -0.92 -4.88
CA ILE A 160 15.99 -0.23 -5.57
C ILE A 160 16.56 1.06 -6.12
N ALA A 161 16.46 1.24 -7.44
CA ALA A 161 16.94 2.44 -8.09
C ALA A 161 15.85 3.52 -8.06
N ASP A 162 16.24 4.79 -8.03
CA ASP A 162 15.31 5.93 -8.07
C ASP A 162 14.43 5.91 -9.34
N ASN A 163 14.88 5.21 -10.38
CA ASN A 163 14.17 5.00 -11.64
C ASN A 163 13.44 3.65 -11.75
N SER A 164 13.30 2.88 -10.67
CA SER A 164 12.52 1.64 -10.66
C SER A 164 11.12 1.88 -11.21
N THR A 165 10.60 0.88 -11.95
CA THR A 165 9.25 0.86 -12.51
C THR A 165 8.23 0.87 -11.38
N ILE A 166 7.29 1.80 -11.42
CA ILE A 166 6.19 1.88 -10.44
C ILE A 166 5.03 1.04 -10.95
N PHE A 167 4.64 0.02 -10.19
CA PHE A 167 3.50 -0.82 -10.48
C PHE A 167 2.27 -0.35 -9.70
N GLU A 168 1.14 -0.32 -10.38
CA GLU A 168 -0.17 -0.03 -9.79
C GLU A 168 -1.01 -1.30 -9.77
N PHE A 169 -1.74 -1.49 -8.68
CA PHE A 169 -2.83 -2.44 -8.55
C PHE A 169 -4.14 -1.66 -8.40
N THR A 170 -5.08 -1.90 -9.31
CA THR A 170 -6.46 -1.41 -9.22
C THR A 170 -7.40 -2.62 -9.14
N PRO A 171 -8.70 -2.43 -8.83
CA PRO A 171 -9.65 -3.55 -8.81
C PRO A 171 -9.78 -4.32 -10.14
N TRP A 172 -9.28 -3.77 -11.26
CA TRP A 172 -9.37 -4.40 -12.57
C TRP A 172 -8.05 -4.93 -13.11
N GLU A 173 -6.96 -4.20 -12.88
CA GLU A 173 -5.70 -4.43 -13.57
C GLU A 173 -4.49 -4.16 -12.67
N MET A 174 -3.39 -4.83 -13.00
CA MET A 174 -2.07 -4.47 -12.53
C MET A 174 -1.14 -4.15 -13.69
N GLY A 175 -0.20 -3.24 -13.49
CA GLY A 175 0.73 -2.83 -14.53
C GLY A 175 1.45 -1.54 -14.23
N SER A 176 2.06 -0.95 -15.25
CA SER A 176 2.75 0.32 -15.12
C SER A 176 2.55 1.19 -16.35
N TYR A 177 2.63 2.51 -16.14
CA TYR A 177 2.75 3.50 -17.21
C TYR A 177 4.21 3.88 -17.50
N ASP A 178 5.15 3.39 -16.70
CA ASP A 178 6.56 3.71 -16.82
C ASP A 178 7.22 2.88 -17.93
N VAL A 179 8.32 3.40 -18.47
CA VAL A 179 9.05 2.82 -19.59
C VAL A 179 9.53 1.38 -19.37
N GLY A 180 9.70 0.93 -18.12
CA GLY A 180 10.13 -0.44 -17.82
C GLY A 180 9.07 -1.51 -18.10
N ASN A 181 7.79 -1.19 -17.91
CA ASN A 181 6.67 -2.09 -18.20
C ASN A 181 5.41 -1.28 -18.59
N PRO A 182 5.37 -0.63 -19.76
CA PRO A 182 4.26 0.23 -20.18
C PRO A 182 3.05 -0.60 -20.65
N ALA A 183 2.50 -1.41 -19.76
CA ALA A 183 1.47 -2.40 -20.02
C ALA A 183 0.69 -2.73 -18.76
N PHE A 184 -0.58 -3.10 -18.95
CA PHE A 184 -1.49 -3.56 -17.90
C PHE A 184 -2.07 -4.93 -18.25
N ALA A 185 -2.36 -5.72 -17.22
CA ALA A 185 -2.98 -7.03 -17.33
C ALA A 185 -4.16 -7.15 -16.35
N PRO A 186 -5.21 -7.92 -16.68
CA PRO A 186 -6.35 -8.12 -15.79
C PRO A 186 -5.91 -8.77 -14.48
N LEU A 187 -6.06 -8.05 -13.36
CA LEU A 187 -5.56 -8.47 -12.04
C LEU A 187 -6.15 -9.82 -11.64
N ARG A 188 -7.45 -9.98 -11.84
CA ARG A 188 -8.20 -11.23 -11.58
C ARG A 188 -7.57 -12.47 -12.21
N TYR A 189 -6.87 -12.31 -13.34
CA TYR A 189 -6.32 -13.44 -14.11
C TYR A 189 -4.80 -13.52 -14.10
N VAL A 190 -4.11 -12.66 -13.34
CA VAL A 190 -2.64 -12.53 -13.35
C VAL A 190 -1.90 -13.86 -13.16
N GLY A 191 -2.51 -14.83 -12.44
CA GLY A 191 -1.94 -16.16 -12.26
C GLY A 191 -1.87 -17.04 -13.51
N SER A 192 -2.51 -16.65 -14.62
CA SER A 192 -2.56 -17.44 -15.85
C SER A 192 -1.22 -17.42 -16.61
N ASP A 193 -0.98 -18.43 -17.47
CA ASP A 193 0.21 -18.46 -18.35
C ASP A 193 0.02 -17.50 -19.54
N PHE A 194 0.21 -16.21 -19.29
CA PHE A 194 0.23 -15.20 -20.35
C PHE A 194 1.53 -15.31 -21.16
N ARG A 195 1.38 -15.25 -22.48
CA ARG A 195 2.48 -15.12 -23.43
C ARG A 195 2.13 -14.12 -24.49
N ASN A 196 3.02 -13.14 -24.68
CA ASN A 196 2.86 -12.08 -25.67
C ASN A 196 1.46 -11.42 -25.59
N GLY A 197 1.02 -11.12 -24.36
CA GLY A 197 -0.24 -10.42 -24.09
C GLY A 197 -1.51 -11.28 -24.17
N SER A 198 -1.40 -12.61 -24.24
CA SER A 198 -2.57 -13.50 -24.33
C SER A 198 -2.41 -14.81 -23.56
N VAL A 199 -3.51 -15.38 -23.10
CA VAL A 199 -3.57 -16.76 -22.58
C VAL A 199 -4.01 -17.67 -23.73
N SER A 200 -3.35 -18.81 -23.92
CA SER A 200 -3.69 -19.75 -25.01
C SER A 200 -5.11 -20.31 -24.85
N LYS A 201 -5.72 -20.76 -25.96
CA LYS A 201 -7.08 -21.35 -25.93
C LYS A 201 -7.16 -22.63 -25.10
N GLU A 202 -6.06 -23.39 -25.10
CA GLU A 202 -5.88 -24.60 -24.29
C GLU A 202 -5.37 -24.28 -22.87
N GLY A 203 -5.05 -23.02 -22.59
CA GLY A 203 -4.57 -22.53 -21.30
C GLY A 203 -5.68 -22.43 -20.26
N LYS A 204 -5.29 -22.35 -18.99
CA LYS A 204 -6.21 -22.20 -17.86
C LYS A 204 -6.23 -20.73 -17.41
N CYS A 205 -7.43 -20.18 -17.23
CA CYS A 205 -7.62 -18.90 -16.55
C CYS A 205 -7.53 -19.13 -15.04
N VAL A 206 -6.41 -18.75 -14.43
CA VAL A 206 -6.21 -18.88 -12.98
C VAL A 206 -6.58 -17.58 -12.28
N GLN A 207 -7.30 -17.69 -11.17
CA GLN A 207 -7.78 -16.58 -10.34
C GLN A 207 -7.29 -16.75 -8.90
N GLY A 208 -7.30 -15.67 -8.12
CA GLY A 208 -7.03 -15.71 -6.67
C GLY A 208 -5.56 -15.45 -6.27
N VAL A 209 -4.66 -15.29 -7.24
CA VAL A 209 -3.27 -14.83 -6.95
C VAL A 209 -3.29 -13.41 -6.38
N ASP A 210 -4.27 -12.61 -6.76
CA ASP A 210 -4.54 -11.27 -6.27
C ASP A 210 -5.27 -11.26 -4.92
N ASN A 211 -5.08 -12.28 -4.07
CA ASN A 211 -5.53 -12.26 -2.68
C ASN A 211 -5.17 -10.91 -2.06
N VAL A 212 -6.13 -10.27 -1.39
CA VAL A 212 -5.95 -8.89 -0.91
C VAL A 212 -4.75 -8.78 0.04
N GLY A 213 -4.54 -9.78 0.89
CA GLY A 213 -3.40 -9.87 1.80
C GLY A 213 -2.08 -9.91 1.06
N PHE A 214 -2.01 -10.59 -0.08
CA PHE A 214 -0.81 -10.61 -0.91
C PHE A 214 -0.57 -9.30 -1.67
N VAL A 215 -1.62 -8.61 -2.12
CA VAL A 215 -1.51 -7.27 -2.75
C VAL A 215 -0.99 -6.24 -1.75
N VAL A 216 -1.63 -6.12 -0.57
CA VAL A 216 -1.18 -5.16 0.45
C VAL A 216 0.15 -5.59 1.09
N GLY A 217 0.39 -6.90 1.20
CA GLY A 217 1.67 -7.47 1.64
C GLY A 217 2.80 -7.16 0.67
N THR A 218 2.55 -7.20 -0.64
CA THR A 218 3.51 -6.77 -1.67
C THR A 218 3.85 -5.30 -1.53
N SER A 219 2.82 -4.46 -1.38
CA SER A 219 2.99 -3.01 -1.19
C SER A 219 3.70 -2.65 0.12
N SER A 220 3.84 -3.60 1.05
CA SER A 220 4.45 -3.42 2.38
C SER A 220 5.58 -4.42 2.68
N SER A 221 6.21 -4.99 1.65
CA SER A 221 7.14 -6.11 1.82
C SER A 221 8.45 -5.75 2.55
N LEU A 222 8.73 -4.45 2.77
CA LEU A 222 9.75 -3.97 3.70
C LEU A 222 9.60 -4.60 5.10
N PHE A 223 8.35 -4.79 5.54
CA PHE A 223 8.01 -5.39 6.82
C PHE A 223 8.33 -6.88 6.90
N ASN A 224 8.71 -7.53 5.79
CA ASN A 224 9.24 -8.89 5.84
C ASN A 224 10.45 -8.97 6.78
N GLN A 225 11.28 -7.92 6.87
CA GLN A 225 12.42 -7.89 7.80
C GLN A 225 11.97 -7.95 9.27
N ALA A 226 10.85 -7.29 9.59
CA ALA A 226 10.23 -7.35 10.91
C ALA A 226 9.58 -8.71 11.15
N PHE A 227 8.88 -9.25 10.13
CA PHE A 227 8.27 -10.57 10.18
C PHE A 227 9.29 -11.69 10.40
N LEU A 228 10.50 -11.57 9.85
CA LEU A 228 11.59 -12.52 10.07
C LEU A 228 12.05 -12.60 11.54
N GLN A 229 11.62 -11.67 12.40
CA GLN A 229 11.80 -11.78 13.86
C GLN A 229 10.82 -12.77 14.51
N ILE A 230 9.91 -13.40 13.76
CA ILE A 230 8.94 -14.39 14.26
C ILE A 230 9.59 -15.51 15.08
N GLY A 231 10.83 -15.91 14.77
CA GLY A 231 11.56 -16.89 15.59
C GLY A 231 11.84 -16.46 17.04
N LYS A 232 11.64 -15.18 17.38
CA LYS A 232 11.73 -14.64 18.74
C LYS A 232 10.36 -14.57 19.45
N ALA A 233 9.26 -14.75 18.73
CA ALA A 233 7.93 -14.75 19.31
C ALA A 233 7.68 -16.03 20.13
N GLN A 234 6.80 -15.93 21.13
CA GLN A 234 6.50 -17.06 22.00
C GLN A 234 5.63 -18.10 21.29
N ASN A 235 5.90 -19.38 21.58
CA ASN A 235 5.11 -20.53 21.12
C ASN A 235 4.98 -20.65 19.59
N VAL A 236 5.97 -20.17 18.82
CA VAL A 236 6.00 -20.41 17.37
C VAL A 236 6.38 -21.86 17.09
N PRO A 237 5.57 -22.63 16.34
CA PRO A 237 5.86 -24.03 16.06
C PRO A 237 7.06 -24.22 15.11
N ASP A 238 7.84 -25.28 15.37
CA ASP A 238 9.01 -25.65 14.55
C ASP A 238 8.68 -25.91 13.07
N PHE A 239 7.46 -26.35 12.75
CA PHE A 239 7.07 -26.57 11.35
C PHE A 239 7.05 -25.25 10.56
N LEU A 240 6.55 -24.17 11.16
CA LEU A 240 6.46 -22.87 10.50
C LEU A 240 7.86 -22.28 10.31
N LEU A 241 8.70 -22.32 11.36
CA LEU A 241 10.09 -21.84 11.27
C LEU A 241 10.89 -22.58 10.21
N ARG A 242 10.72 -23.92 10.10
CA ARG A 242 11.34 -24.71 9.03
C ARG A 242 10.84 -24.30 7.65
N SER A 243 9.55 -24.02 7.50
CA SER A 243 8.96 -23.57 6.23
C SER A 243 9.50 -22.21 5.79
N ILE A 244 9.60 -21.25 6.72
CA ILE A 244 10.17 -19.92 6.48
C ILE A 244 11.65 -20.05 6.10
N ASN A 245 12.43 -20.83 6.85
CA ASN A 245 13.84 -21.06 6.56
C ASN A 245 14.06 -21.77 5.20
N ALA A 246 13.22 -22.73 4.84
CA ALA A 246 13.26 -23.38 3.54
C ALA A 246 12.93 -22.40 2.41
N THR A 247 11.97 -21.50 2.63
CA THR A 247 11.62 -20.43 1.69
C THR A 247 12.81 -19.49 1.48
N LEU A 248 13.42 -19.00 2.55
CA LEU A 248 14.62 -18.16 2.50
C LEU A 248 15.80 -18.84 1.82
N ALA A 249 16.02 -20.12 2.09
CA ALA A 249 17.09 -20.90 1.45
C ALA A 249 16.88 -21.01 -0.07
N ARG A 250 15.62 -21.04 -0.54
CA ARG A 250 15.29 -21.09 -1.96
C ARG A 250 15.42 -19.73 -2.65
N ILE A 251 14.94 -18.65 -2.03
CA ILE A 251 14.91 -17.32 -2.65
C ILE A 251 16.22 -16.54 -2.45
N GLY A 252 17.06 -16.94 -1.48
CA GLY A 252 18.22 -16.20 -1.02
C GLY A 252 17.83 -15.14 0.02
N GLN A 253 18.62 -15.00 1.08
CA GLN A 253 18.30 -14.09 2.20
C GLN A 253 18.18 -12.62 1.76
N GLU A 254 18.95 -12.23 0.74
CA GLU A 254 18.94 -10.86 0.20
C GLU A 254 17.66 -10.53 -0.58
N ASN A 255 16.82 -11.53 -0.90
CA ASN A 255 15.50 -11.36 -1.51
C ASN A 255 14.35 -11.54 -0.51
N GLY A 256 14.64 -11.43 0.80
CA GLY A 256 13.65 -11.62 1.86
C GLY A 256 12.51 -10.59 1.83
N ASP A 257 12.70 -9.47 1.17
CA ASP A 257 11.77 -8.35 0.93
C ASP A 257 10.98 -8.46 -0.38
N VAL A 258 11.21 -9.48 -1.21
CA VAL A 258 10.57 -9.60 -2.53
C VAL A 258 9.24 -10.34 -2.47
N ALA A 259 8.22 -9.80 -3.13
CA ALA A 259 7.02 -10.51 -3.53
C ALA A 259 7.19 -11.11 -4.94
N SER A 260 6.99 -12.42 -5.07
CA SER A 260 7.09 -13.10 -6.37
C SER A 260 5.70 -13.23 -7.01
N TRP A 261 5.50 -12.50 -8.11
CA TRP A 261 4.28 -12.52 -8.91
C TRP A 261 4.47 -13.32 -10.19
N PRO A 262 3.48 -14.10 -10.65
CA PRO A 262 3.41 -14.56 -12.04
C PRO A 262 3.46 -13.33 -12.96
N ASN A 263 4.28 -13.39 -14.00
CA ASN A 263 4.44 -12.24 -14.89
C ASN A 263 3.44 -12.30 -16.06
N PRO A 264 2.37 -11.49 -16.08
CA PRO A 264 1.44 -11.47 -17.21
C PRO A 264 2.05 -10.81 -18.46
N PHE A 265 3.20 -10.15 -18.33
CA PHE A 265 3.89 -9.44 -19.40
C PHE A 265 4.99 -10.28 -20.06
N TYR A 266 5.07 -11.57 -19.75
CA TYR A 266 6.04 -12.47 -20.35
C TYR A 266 5.90 -12.49 -21.88
N GLN A 267 7.02 -12.29 -22.57
CA GLN A 267 7.15 -12.14 -24.02
C GLN A 267 6.34 -10.99 -24.65
N TYR A 268 5.74 -10.10 -23.85
CA TYR A 268 4.99 -8.95 -24.36
C TYR A 268 5.93 -7.74 -24.55
N ASN A 269 5.94 -7.20 -25.78
CA ASN A 269 6.77 -6.08 -26.21
C ASN A 269 8.24 -6.13 -25.73
N PRO A 270 9.03 -7.16 -26.09
CA PRO A 270 10.37 -7.39 -25.55
C PRO A 270 11.43 -6.34 -25.90
N LYS A 271 11.09 -5.34 -26.74
CA LYS A 271 11.98 -4.22 -27.04
C LYS A 271 11.95 -3.16 -25.95
N ASP A 272 10.76 -2.89 -25.41
CA ASP A 272 10.55 -1.80 -24.46
C ASP A 272 10.23 -2.32 -23.05
N ASN A 273 9.82 -3.59 -22.91
CA ASN A 273 9.48 -4.18 -21.62
C ASN A 273 10.64 -5.00 -21.05
N VAL A 274 11.23 -4.53 -19.95
CA VAL A 274 12.34 -5.22 -19.28
C VAL A 274 11.92 -6.56 -18.67
N ASN A 275 10.63 -6.73 -18.40
CA ASN A 275 10.05 -7.95 -17.84
C ASN A 275 9.71 -9.02 -18.89
N ALA A 276 9.85 -8.73 -20.19
CA ALA A 276 9.41 -9.66 -21.23
C ALA A 276 10.19 -11.00 -21.27
N GLN A 277 11.37 -11.08 -20.65
CA GLN A 277 12.21 -12.28 -20.65
C GLN A 277 12.07 -13.13 -19.37
N SER A 278 11.31 -12.68 -18.38
CA SER A 278 11.10 -13.40 -17.12
C SER A 278 9.67 -13.89 -17.00
N THR A 279 9.46 -15.11 -16.50
CA THR A 279 8.11 -15.59 -16.13
C THR A 279 7.66 -15.10 -14.75
N VAL A 280 8.54 -14.40 -14.04
CA VAL A 280 8.31 -13.89 -12.68
C VAL A 280 8.51 -12.38 -12.67
N LEU A 281 7.60 -11.68 -12.04
CA LEU A 281 7.69 -10.27 -11.73
C LEU A 281 8.04 -10.13 -10.24
N ALA A 282 9.16 -9.48 -9.94
CA ALA A 282 9.64 -9.25 -8.57
C ALA A 282 9.26 -7.84 -8.12
N LEU A 283 8.38 -7.76 -7.13
CA LEU A 283 7.87 -6.50 -6.60
C LEU A 283 8.24 -6.34 -5.13
N VAL A 284 8.46 -5.11 -4.70
CA VAL A 284 8.72 -4.73 -3.31
C VAL A 284 7.83 -3.56 -2.86
N ASP A 285 7.98 -3.15 -1.60
CA ASP A 285 7.22 -2.06 -0.99
C ASP A 285 7.29 -0.78 -1.82
N GLY A 286 6.13 -0.15 -2.02
CA GLY A 286 5.99 1.05 -2.86
C GLY A 286 6.81 2.25 -2.39
N GLY A 287 7.19 2.31 -1.11
CA GLY A 287 7.92 3.42 -0.50
C GLY A 287 9.45 3.29 -0.56
N GLU A 288 10.00 2.17 -1.03
CA GLU A 288 11.45 1.87 -0.95
C GLU A 288 12.32 2.74 -1.89
N ASN A 289 11.73 3.52 -2.80
CA ASN A 289 12.44 4.49 -3.65
C ASN A 289 12.34 5.94 -3.12
N LEU A 290 12.13 6.11 -1.80
CA LEU A 290 11.94 7.37 -1.10
C LEU A 290 10.61 8.11 -1.41
N GLN A 291 9.82 7.67 -2.38
CA GLN A 291 8.48 8.22 -2.64
C GLN A 291 7.45 7.59 -1.70
N ASN A 292 7.61 7.80 -0.40
CA ASN A 292 6.77 7.21 0.66
C ASN A 292 5.32 7.78 0.70
N ILE A 293 4.98 8.67 -0.23
CA ILE A 293 3.62 9.10 -0.55
C ILE A 293 3.37 8.71 -2.01
N PRO A 294 2.32 7.93 -2.33
CA PRO A 294 2.10 7.35 -3.66
C PRO A 294 1.50 8.39 -4.64
N LEU A 295 2.27 9.44 -4.95
CA LEU A 295 1.86 10.58 -5.77
C LEU A 295 1.97 10.29 -7.28
N HIS A 296 2.91 9.44 -7.68
CA HIS A 296 3.17 9.15 -9.09
C HIS A 296 1.93 8.68 -9.88
N PRO A 297 1.08 7.76 -9.36
CA PRO A 297 -0.17 7.42 -10.01
C PRO A 297 -1.10 8.63 -10.24
N LEU A 298 -1.08 9.61 -9.35
CA LEU A 298 -2.02 10.75 -9.36
C LEU A 298 -1.54 11.89 -10.27
N THR A 299 -0.29 11.85 -10.74
CA THR A 299 0.26 12.84 -11.69
C THR A 299 0.14 12.39 -13.14
N LEU A 300 -0.49 11.25 -13.43
CA LEU A 300 -0.73 10.82 -14.80
C LEU A 300 -1.67 11.80 -15.51
N SER A 301 -1.22 12.36 -16.65
CA SER A 301 -1.95 13.42 -17.35
C SER A 301 -3.36 12.97 -17.76
N GLN A 302 -3.52 11.71 -18.18
CA GLN A 302 -4.81 11.12 -18.57
C GLN A 302 -5.82 11.01 -17.42
N ARG A 303 -5.38 11.03 -16.15
CA ARG A 303 -6.28 10.98 -14.99
C ARG A 303 -6.91 12.34 -14.68
N ASN A 304 -6.40 13.42 -15.28
CA ASN A 304 -6.89 14.80 -15.10
C ASN A 304 -7.16 15.15 -13.63
N VAL A 305 -6.21 14.80 -12.75
CA VAL A 305 -6.30 15.15 -11.33
C VAL A 305 -5.99 16.63 -11.18
N ASP A 306 -6.89 17.37 -10.55
CA ASP A 306 -6.72 18.81 -10.29
C ASP A 306 -6.07 19.10 -8.94
N VAL A 307 -6.42 18.32 -7.91
CA VAL A 307 -5.97 18.49 -6.53
C VAL A 307 -5.61 17.13 -5.92
N ILE A 308 -4.47 17.07 -5.22
CA ILE A 308 -4.04 15.93 -4.42
C ILE A 308 -3.98 16.34 -2.95
N LEU A 309 -4.66 15.60 -2.08
CA LEU A 309 -4.45 15.67 -0.63
C LEU A 309 -3.40 14.62 -0.24
N ALA A 310 -2.17 15.08 0.03
CA ALA A 310 -1.01 14.24 0.29
C ALA A 310 -0.79 14.07 1.80
N ILE A 311 -1.19 12.92 2.34
CA ILE A 311 -1.03 12.59 3.77
C ILE A 311 0.34 11.95 3.98
N ASP A 312 1.22 12.60 4.74
CA ASP A 312 2.58 12.12 4.97
C ASP A 312 2.71 11.53 6.39
N SER A 313 3.03 10.24 6.46
CA SER A 313 3.27 9.52 7.72
C SER A 313 4.71 9.01 7.83
N SER A 314 5.64 9.59 7.06
CA SER A 314 7.02 9.14 6.95
C SER A 314 7.83 9.37 8.24
N ALA A 315 8.72 8.42 8.53
CA ALA A 315 9.65 8.49 9.66
C ALA A 315 11.05 8.98 9.20
N ASP A 316 11.12 10.14 8.57
CA ASP A 316 12.33 10.61 7.86
C ASP A 316 13.45 11.13 8.77
N THR A 317 13.10 11.56 9.98
CA THR A 317 14.05 12.15 10.94
C THR A 317 14.46 11.15 12.02
N LEU A 318 15.52 11.46 12.77
CA LEU A 318 15.96 10.67 13.92
C LEU A 318 14.88 10.49 15.01
N THR A 319 13.85 11.33 14.97
CA THR A 319 12.69 11.27 15.87
C THR A 319 11.41 10.87 15.14
N SER A 320 11.51 10.22 13.97
CA SER A 320 10.39 9.62 13.23
C SER A 320 9.30 10.60 12.76
N TRP A 321 9.68 11.84 12.46
CA TRP A 321 8.80 12.83 11.80
C TRP A 321 9.10 12.99 10.32
N PRO A 322 8.10 13.35 9.49
CA PRO A 322 8.31 13.71 8.09
C PRO A 322 9.22 14.93 7.94
N ASN A 323 10.01 14.97 6.85
CA ASN A 323 10.83 16.13 6.50
C ASN A 323 10.64 16.61 5.04
N GLY A 324 9.67 16.03 4.32
CA GLY A 324 9.39 16.34 2.91
C GLY A 324 10.18 15.48 1.91
N THR A 325 10.90 14.45 2.36
CA THR A 325 11.70 13.57 1.47
C THR A 325 10.87 12.98 0.34
N ALA A 326 9.64 12.52 0.61
CA ALA A 326 8.76 11.97 -0.41
C ALA A 326 8.37 12.97 -1.51
N LEU A 327 8.11 14.23 -1.15
CA LEU A 327 7.83 15.29 -2.13
C LEU A 327 9.06 15.62 -2.98
N VAL A 328 10.23 15.72 -2.36
CA VAL A 328 11.50 15.98 -3.07
C VAL A 328 11.83 14.84 -4.03
N ALA A 329 11.70 13.58 -3.60
CA ALA A 329 11.92 12.41 -4.45
C ALA A 329 10.95 12.39 -5.64
N THR A 330 9.67 12.70 -5.42
CA THR A 330 8.66 12.77 -6.49
C THR A 330 8.97 13.88 -7.49
N GLN A 331 9.37 15.07 -7.03
CA GLN A 331 9.79 16.17 -7.90
C GLN A 331 11.01 15.77 -8.74
N GLN A 332 12.03 15.18 -8.11
CA GLN A 332 13.24 14.74 -8.80
C GLN A 332 12.91 13.72 -9.88
N ARG A 333 12.08 12.71 -9.56
CA ARG A 333 11.60 11.73 -10.55
C ARG A 333 10.89 12.41 -11.72
N SER A 334 9.96 13.34 -11.44
CA SER A 334 9.24 14.09 -12.48
C SER A 334 10.20 14.84 -13.42
N ALA A 335 11.33 15.33 -12.90
CA ALA A 335 12.34 16.04 -13.69
C ALA A 335 13.27 15.12 -14.53
N THR A 336 13.33 13.81 -14.26
CA THR A 336 14.20 12.88 -15.00
C THR A 336 13.75 12.61 -16.43
N GLY A 337 12.48 12.86 -16.75
CA GLY A 337 11.87 12.51 -18.03
C GLY A 337 11.51 11.03 -18.20
N LEU A 338 11.64 10.20 -17.16
CA LEU A 338 11.20 8.79 -17.16
C LEU A 338 9.68 8.66 -17.20
N SER A 339 8.99 9.59 -16.53
CA SER A 339 7.53 9.64 -16.41
C SER A 339 6.92 10.45 -17.55
N THR A 340 7.10 10.00 -18.79
CA THR A 340 6.70 10.76 -20.00
C THR A 340 5.19 10.99 -20.11
N ASN A 341 4.38 10.17 -19.42
CA ASN A 341 2.93 10.29 -19.39
C ASN A 341 2.41 11.17 -18.24
N ASN A 342 3.29 11.62 -17.34
CA ASN A 342 2.93 12.37 -16.16
C ASN A 342 3.07 13.87 -16.38
N THR A 343 2.24 14.62 -15.67
CA THR A 343 2.37 16.08 -15.52
C THR A 343 3.63 16.44 -14.73
N VAL A 344 4.10 17.67 -14.88
CA VAL A 344 5.23 18.18 -14.11
C VAL A 344 4.81 18.38 -12.65
N PHE A 345 5.49 17.71 -11.73
CA PHE A 345 5.25 17.86 -10.30
C PHE A 345 5.61 19.29 -9.86
N PRO A 346 4.82 19.93 -8.97
CA PRO A 346 5.11 21.30 -8.55
C PRO A 346 6.47 21.40 -7.84
N PRO A 347 7.19 22.53 -7.98
CA PRO A 347 8.42 22.76 -7.24
C PRO A 347 8.20 22.72 -5.73
N VAL A 348 9.03 21.95 -5.03
CA VAL A 348 9.13 21.89 -3.57
C VAL A 348 10.56 22.23 -3.14
N PRO A 349 10.75 22.85 -1.95
CA PRO A 349 12.09 23.08 -1.42
C PRO A 349 12.81 21.78 -1.09
N ASP A 350 14.15 21.82 -1.08
CA ASP A 350 14.96 20.73 -0.51
C ASP A 350 14.61 20.50 0.97
N GLN A 351 14.95 19.32 1.50
CA GLN A 351 14.58 18.91 2.86
C GLN A 351 15.04 19.89 3.95
N SER A 352 16.23 20.49 3.81
CA SER A 352 16.73 21.45 4.80
C SER A 352 15.85 22.71 4.82
N THR A 353 15.59 23.27 3.64
CA THR A 353 14.71 24.42 3.48
C THR A 353 13.27 24.08 3.91
N PHE A 354 12.76 22.89 3.57
CA PHE A 354 11.43 22.39 3.92
C PHE A 354 11.20 22.42 5.43
N VAL A 355 12.16 21.88 6.20
CA VAL A 355 12.12 21.88 7.68
C VAL A 355 12.34 23.29 8.25
N ASN A 356 13.28 24.06 7.71
CA ASN A 356 13.58 25.42 8.20
C ASN A 356 12.38 26.37 8.04
N MET A 357 11.59 26.20 6.98
CA MET A 357 10.34 26.94 6.76
C MET A 357 9.16 26.40 7.59
N GLY A 358 9.34 25.26 8.27
CA GLY A 358 8.32 24.59 9.07
C GLY A 358 7.19 23.97 8.25
N LEU A 359 7.44 23.63 6.98
CA LEU A 359 6.43 23.01 6.09
C LEU A 359 6.06 21.59 6.54
N ASN A 360 6.92 20.93 7.31
CA ASN A 360 6.67 19.63 7.91
C ASN A 360 5.88 19.69 9.24
N ARG A 361 5.30 20.85 9.58
CA ARG A 361 4.55 21.05 10.84
C ARG A 361 3.16 21.66 10.63
N ARG A 362 2.75 21.86 9.38
CA ARG A 362 1.47 22.48 9.02
C ARG A 362 1.05 22.07 7.61
N PRO A 363 -0.26 22.11 7.32
CA PRO A 363 -0.75 22.02 5.95
C PRO A 363 -0.04 23.02 5.03
N THR A 364 0.40 22.55 3.86
CA THR A 364 1.14 23.38 2.89
C THR A 364 0.63 23.10 1.48
N PHE A 365 0.43 24.15 0.69
CA PHE A 365 -0.03 24.07 -0.69
C PHE A 365 1.15 24.25 -1.65
N PHE A 366 1.32 23.33 -2.60
CA PHE A 366 2.32 23.39 -3.67
C PHE A 366 1.64 23.40 -5.04
N GLY A 367 2.12 24.23 -5.97
CA GLY A 367 1.53 24.34 -7.31
C GLY A 367 0.50 25.46 -7.47
N CYS A 368 0.46 26.44 -6.56
CA CYS A 368 -0.40 27.63 -6.71
C CYS A 368 0.03 28.55 -7.85
N GLU A 369 1.32 28.55 -8.22
CA GLU A 369 1.90 29.39 -9.27
C GLU A 369 2.53 28.52 -10.37
N THR A 370 1.74 28.12 -11.37
CA THR A 370 2.14 27.17 -12.42
C THR A 370 2.35 27.81 -13.79
N THR A 371 2.31 29.14 -13.89
CA THR A 371 2.31 29.90 -15.16
C THR A 371 3.53 29.67 -16.06
N ASN A 372 4.62 29.14 -15.50
CA ASN A 372 5.88 28.88 -16.22
C ASN A 372 6.10 27.39 -16.58
N LEU A 373 5.15 26.49 -16.29
CA LEU A 373 5.28 25.07 -16.58
C LEU A 373 4.48 24.70 -17.85
N SER A 374 5.10 23.97 -18.77
CA SER A 374 4.49 23.58 -20.04
C SER A 374 3.39 22.53 -19.92
N ASN A 375 3.37 21.77 -18.82
CA ASN A 375 2.35 20.77 -18.48
C ASN A 375 2.23 20.68 -16.95
N PRO A 376 1.63 21.68 -16.28
CA PRO A 376 1.60 21.73 -14.83
C PRO A 376 0.76 20.60 -14.25
N GLY A 377 1.28 19.98 -13.20
CA GLY A 377 0.54 18.97 -12.43
C GLY A 377 -0.48 19.57 -11.46
N PRO A 378 -1.17 18.71 -10.72
CA PRO A 378 -2.19 19.11 -9.74
C PRO A 378 -1.63 20.00 -8.64
N LEU A 379 -2.53 20.78 -8.04
CA LEU A 379 -2.30 21.41 -6.74
C LEU A 379 -2.10 20.31 -5.69
N VAL A 380 -1.00 20.35 -4.94
CA VAL A 380 -0.73 19.39 -3.87
C VAL A 380 -0.96 20.07 -2.52
N VAL A 381 -1.95 19.59 -1.77
CA VAL A 381 -2.21 19.94 -0.38
C VAL A 381 -1.51 18.91 0.50
N TYR A 382 -0.35 19.28 1.02
CA TYR A 382 0.49 18.41 1.85
C TYR A 382 0.09 18.51 3.32
N LEU A 383 -0.17 17.35 3.94
CA LEU A 383 -0.63 17.18 5.31
C LEU A 383 0.36 16.28 6.07
N PRO A 384 1.36 16.87 6.75
CA PRO A 384 2.37 16.12 7.48
C PRO A 384 1.83 15.59 8.82
N ASN A 385 2.18 14.36 9.16
CA ASN A 385 2.07 13.88 10.54
C ASN A 385 2.89 14.80 11.46
N THR A 386 2.23 15.36 12.46
CA THR A 386 2.80 16.34 13.40
C THR A 386 2.10 16.22 14.76
N PRO A 387 2.74 16.57 15.89
CA PRO A 387 2.12 16.35 17.20
C PRO A 387 1.07 17.45 17.50
N TYR A 388 -0.13 17.31 16.95
CA TYR A 388 -1.24 18.24 17.14
C TYR A 388 -1.98 17.96 18.46
N SER A 389 -2.42 16.71 18.66
CA SER A 389 -3.06 16.24 19.89
C SER A 389 -2.36 15.04 20.53
N PHE A 390 -1.45 14.37 19.82
CA PHE A 390 -0.69 13.23 20.31
C PHE A 390 0.67 13.11 19.61
N TYR A 391 1.68 12.57 20.30
CA TYR A 391 2.97 12.25 19.70
C TYR A 391 2.87 10.94 18.91
N SER A 392 2.44 11.05 17.66
CA SER A 392 2.16 9.94 16.73
C SER A 392 3.38 9.46 15.92
N ASN A 393 4.59 9.92 16.25
CA ASN A 393 5.85 9.55 15.59
C ASN A 393 6.39 8.20 16.06
N VAL A 394 5.62 7.15 15.80
CA VAL A 394 5.96 5.76 16.10
C VAL A 394 6.99 5.23 15.10
N SER A 395 7.79 4.23 15.50
CA SER A 395 8.77 3.62 14.59
C SER A 395 8.04 2.78 13.52
N THR A 396 8.62 2.71 12.32
CA THR A 396 8.12 1.84 11.25
C THR A 396 7.98 0.40 11.70
N PHE A 397 8.89 -0.11 12.55
CA PHE A 397 8.89 -1.51 12.98
C PHE A 397 8.25 -1.76 14.35
N ASP A 398 7.50 -0.78 14.88
CA ASP A 398 6.63 -1.01 16.03
C ASP A 398 5.39 -1.79 15.53
N LEU A 399 5.24 -3.04 15.98
CA LEU A 399 4.18 -3.96 15.53
C LEU A 399 3.07 -4.16 16.57
N GLU A 400 3.12 -3.42 17.67
CA GLU A 400 2.19 -3.54 18.79
C GLU A 400 1.78 -2.16 19.28
N TYR A 401 0.48 -1.94 19.45
CA TYR A 401 -0.08 -0.72 20.01
C TYR A 401 -1.26 -1.06 20.91
N THR A 402 -1.37 -0.39 22.04
CA THR A 402 -2.62 -0.45 22.80
C THR A 402 -3.76 0.16 21.99
N THR A 403 -5.01 -0.26 22.25
CA THR A 403 -6.20 0.35 21.63
C THR A 403 -6.25 1.85 21.88
N GLU A 404 -5.87 2.30 23.08
CA GLU A 404 -5.80 3.72 23.43
C GLU A 404 -4.76 4.49 22.61
N GLU A 405 -3.55 3.93 22.42
CA GLU A 405 -2.54 4.56 21.55
C GLU A 405 -2.99 4.62 20.09
N ARG A 406 -3.55 3.52 19.58
CA ARG A 406 -4.13 3.46 18.22
C ARG A 406 -5.13 4.60 18.03
N ASP A 407 -6.10 4.72 18.94
CA ASP A 407 -7.17 5.71 18.85
C ASP A 407 -6.62 7.14 18.95
N LYS A 408 -5.62 7.38 19.81
CA LYS A 408 -4.96 8.70 19.91
C LYS A 408 -4.16 9.06 18.65
N ILE A 409 -3.51 8.09 17.99
CA ILE A 409 -2.82 8.33 16.71
C ILE A 409 -3.82 8.65 15.60
N ILE A 410 -4.94 7.93 15.54
CA ILE A 410 -6.03 8.20 14.60
C ILE A 410 -6.62 9.60 14.87
N GLN A 411 -6.92 9.92 16.13
CA GLN A 411 -7.43 11.25 16.51
C GLN A 411 -6.46 12.38 16.16
N ASN A 412 -5.14 12.16 16.31
CA ASN A 412 -4.15 13.14 15.88
C ASN A 412 -4.19 13.37 14.37
N GLY A 413 -4.29 12.30 13.57
CA GLY A 413 -4.45 12.41 12.12
C GLY A 413 -5.74 13.13 11.70
N TYR A 414 -6.84 12.90 12.42
CA TYR A 414 -8.11 13.64 12.25
C TYR A 414 -7.88 15.13 12.49
N ASN A 415 -7.32 15.48 13.65
CA ASN A 415 -7.13 16.87 14.04
C ASN A 415 -6.17 17.63 13.10
N ILE A 416 -5.12 16.98 12.58
CA ILE A 416 -4.24 17.61 11.57
C ILE A 416 -5.02 17.98 10.29
N SER A 417 -5.99 17.13 9.93
CA SER A 417 -6.70 17.20 8.65
C SER A 417 -7.97 18.02 8.72
N ASP A 418 -8.37 18.47 9.91
CA ASP A 418 -9.63 19.16 10.19
C ASP A 418 -9.44 20.44 11.04
N ALA A 419 -8.20 20.76 11.41
CA ALA A 419 -7.90 21.92 12.25
C ALA A 419 -8.15 23.25 11.50
N ASP A 420 -9.04 24.05 12.09
CA ASP A 420 -9.12 25.51 11.93
C ASP A 420 -7.86 26.24 12.44
#